data_AF-A0A0B7HSA1-F1
#
_entry.id   AF-A0A0B7HSA1-F1
#
_cell.length_a   1.000
_cell.length_b   1.000
_cell.length_c   1.000
_cell.angle_alpha   90.00
_cell.angle_beta   90.00
_cell.angle_gamma   90.00
#
_symmetry.space_group_name_H-M   'P 1'
#
loop_
_entity.id
_entity.type
_entity.pdbx_description
1 polymer ?
#
loop_
_entity_poly.entity_id
_entity_poly.type
_entity_poly.pdbx_seq_one_letter_code
_entity_poly.pdbx_strand_id
1 'polypeptide(L)'
;MGQILNKIGTQAPTIADAQAFKNGFNTLQKAINQQLIIAGHDVGSGGLITTLLEMCFAENNIALSVNLSSLNEKDSVKALFNENIAVVVQAQNDASLEQFLKENEVDFQKIAQVVETDTIEIENFEDTFAFSVAELRDIWFKTSYLLDKKQTHNNMAEARYENYKNQPLKYILPTHFDGKLPQVPQNRPKAAIIREKGSNSEREMANAMYLAGFDVKDVHMTDLISGRETLEDVQFIGAVGGFSNSDVLGSAKGWAGAFLYNEKAKTALDNFFKREDTLSVGICNGCQLFMELELIHPEHPVHGKMKHNLSQKHESGFTSVTIQKNNSVMLSSLEGATLGIWISHGEGRFLLPETENQYHIVAKYAYASYPANPNGSDYNTAMLCDKTGRHLVSMPHFERSIFQWNWANYPEGRHDEVSPWIEAFVNARKWIEAKNK
;
A
#
# COMPACT_ATOMS: atom_id res chain seq x y z
N MET A 1 19.40 -2.84 -26.86
CA MET A 1 20.08 -4.01 -27.48
C MET A 1 21.60 -3.89 -27.62
N GLY A 2 22.16 -2.80 -28.17
CA GLY A 2 23.62 -2.71 -28.39
C GLY A 2 24.47 -2.99 -27.14
N GLN A 3 24.03 -2.47 -25.99
CA GLN A 3 24.72 -2.63 -24.70
C GLN A 3 24.99 -4.09 -24.32
N ILE A 4 24.02 -5.00 -24.47
CA ILE A 4 24.19 -6.42 -24.12
C ILE A 4 25.13 -7.17 -25.08
N LEU A 5 25.39 -6.59 -26.26
CA LEU A 5 26.34 -7.08 -27.25
C LEU A 5 27.71 -6.37 -27.18
N ASN A 6 27.92 -5.52 -26.16
CA ASN A 6 29.10 -4.65 -26.07
C ASN A 6 29.29 -3.77 -27.32
N LYS A 7 28.18 -3.25 -27.86
CA LYS A 7 28.14 -2.33 -29.01
C LYS A 7 27.43 -1.03 -28.63
N ILE A 8 27.87 0.07 -29.23
CA ILE A 8 27.23 1.40 -29.06
C ILE A 8 26.18 1.64 -30.16
N GLY A 9 26.41 1.14 -31.37
CA GLY A 9 25.60 1.47 -32.54
C GLY A 9 26.11 2.72 -33.26
N THR A 10 25.35 3.20 -34.25
CA THR A 10 25.72 4.35 -35.10
C THR A 10 24.74 5.51 -35.04
N GLN A 11 23.50 5.26 -34.60
CA GLN A 11 22.42 6.24 -34.49
C GLN A 11 21.65 6.00 -33.19
N ALA A 12 21.25 7.09 -32.54
CA ALA A 12 20.46 7.06 -31.32
C ALA A 12 19.06 7.66 -31.59
N PRO A 13 18.01 7.20 -30.87
CA PRO A 13 16.67 7.77 -30.98
C PRO A 13 16.69 9.24 -30.56
N THR A 14 15.85 10.06 -31.20
CA THR A 14 15.67 11.47 -30.86
C THR A 14 14.27 11.95 -31.25
N ILE A 15 13.85 13.10 -30.71
CA ILE A 15 12.61 13.75 -31.13
C ILE A 15 12.87 14.44 -32.47
N ALA A 16 12.33 13.87 -33.54
CA ALA A 16 12.43 14.45 -34.89
C ALA A 16 11.56 15.71 -35.06
N ASP A 17 10.41 15.76 -34.38
CA ASP A 17 9.48 16.90 -34.41
C ASP A 17 8.94 17.20 -33.01
N ALA A 18 9.37 18.33 -32.44
CA ALA A 18 8.96 18.77 -31.11
C ALA A 18 7.48 19.19 -31.04
N GLN A 19 6.93 19.71 -32.14
CA GLN A 19 5.53 20.13 -32.20
C GLN A 19 4.62 18.90 -32.28
N ALA A 20 4.98 17.89 -33.09
CA ALA A 20 4.28 16.61 -33.12
C ALA A 20 4.33 15.89 -31.76
N PHE A 21 5.49 15.86 -31.10
CA PHE A 21 5.62 15.31 -29.74
C PHE A 21 4.70 15.99 -28.74
N LYS A 22 4.70 17.33 -28.72
CA LYS A 22 3.80 18.12 -27.85
C LYS A 22 2.33 17.85 -28.16
N ASN A 23 1.96 17.73 -29.44
CA ASN A 23 0.60 17.43 -29.87
C ASN A 23 0.17 16.03 -29.40
N GLY A 24 1.01 15.02 -29.61
CA GLY A 24 0.78 13.65 -29.15
C GLY A 24 0.57 13.59 -27.64
N PHE A 25 1.47 14.21 -26.85
CA PHE A 25 1.33 14.26 -25.40
C PHE A 25 -0.01 14.88 -24.96
N ASN A 26 -0.33 16.09 -25.45
CA ASN A 26 -1.56 16.78 -25.06
C ASN A 26 -2.82 16.03 -25.50
N THR A 27 -2.79 15.36 -26.65
CA THR A 27 -3.91 14.56 -27.14
C THR A 27 -4.13 13.34 -26.26
N LEU A 28 -3.07 12.62 -25.87
CA LEU A 28 -3.18 11.51 -24.94
C LEU A 28 -3.73 11.95 -23.57
N GLN A 29 -3.31 13.10 -23.04
CA GLN A 29 -3.88 13.64 -21.80
C GLN A 29 -5.39 13.88 -21.92
N LYS A 30 -5.87 14.42 -23.05
CA LYS A 30 -7.31 14.60 -23.31
C LYS A 30 -8.04 13.26 -23.43
N ALA A 31 -7.45 12.27 -24.12
CA ALA A 31 -8.04 10.95 -24.27
C ALA A 31 -8.20 10.23 -22.91
N ILE A 32 -7.21 10.35 -22.01
CA ILE A 32 -7.28 9.83 -20.64
C ILE A 32 -8.42 10.52 -19.87
N ASN A 33 -8.51 11.84 -19.93
CA ASN A 33 -9.60 12.59 -19.26
C ASN A 33 -10.99 12.24 -19.79
N GLN A 34 -11.09 11.80 -21.05
CA GLN A 34 -12.33 11.31 -21.68
C GLN A 34 -12.56 9.81 -21.50
N GLN A 35 -11.71 9.12 -20.73
CA GLN A 35 -11.80 7.67 -20.46
C GLN A 35 -11.76 6.82 -21.74
N LEU A 36 -11.05 7.27 -22.78
CA LEU A 36 -10.88 6.51 -24.03
C LEU A 36 -9.75 5.45 -23.93
N ILE A 37 -8.89 5.56 -22.93
CA ILE A 37 -7.72 4.71 -22.69
C ILE A 37 -7.87 4.03 -21.32
N ILE A 38 -7.64 2.72 -21.26
CA ILE A 38 -7.74 1.91 -20.03
C ILE A 38 -6.39 1.44 -19.49
N ALA A 39 -5.38 1.34 -20.34
CA ALA A 39 -4.01 1.04 -19.95
C ALA A 39 -3.03 1.68 -20.93
N GLY A 40 -1.78 1.87 -20.52
CA GLY A 40 -0.73 2.29 -21.43
C GLY A 40 0.66 2.21 -20.80
N HIS A 41 1.66 2.13 -21.66
CA HIS A 41 3.07 2.06 -21.30
C HIS A 41 3.91 2.71 -22.40
N ASP A 42 4.94 3.46 -22.03
CA ASP A 42 5.85 4.09 -22.98
C ASP A 42 6.92 3.11 -23.49
N VAL A 43 7.44 3.40 -24.68
CA VAL A 43 8.59 2.70 -25.26
C VAL A 43 9.86 3.34 -24.73
N GLY A 44 10.56 2.61 -23.87
CA GLY A 44 11.82 3.01 -23.26
C GLY A 44 12.94 2.01 -23.50
N SER A 45 13.76 1.77 -22.48
CA SER A 45 14.86 0.80 -22.54
C SER A 45 14.36 -0.61 -22.88
N GLY A 46 15.00 -1.25 -23.86
CA GLY A 46 14.57 -2.56 -24.37
C GLY A 46 13.57 -2.49 -25.52
N GLY A 47 12.97 -1.32 -25.76
CA GLY A 47 12.13 -1.05 -26.92
C GLY A 47 10.69 -1.56 -26.79
N LEU A 48 10.03 -1.69 -27.94
CA LEU A 48 8.63 -2.10 -28.04
C LEU A 48 8.38 -3.47 -27.40
N ILE A 49 9.29 -4.44 -27.56
CA ILE A 49 9.12 -5.78 -26.97
C ILE A 49 9.03 -5.73 -25.44
N THR A 50 9.89 -4.95 -24.78
CA THR A 50 9.86 -4.80 -23.32
C THR A 50 8.57 -4.13 -22.88
N THR A 51 8.13 -3.11 -23.61
CA THR A 51 6.85 -2.41 -23.36
C THR A 51 5.67 -3.38 -23.38
N LEU A 52 5.56 -4.18 -24.44
CA LEU A 52 4.48 -5.16 -24.61
C LEU A 52 4.51 -6.23 -23.51
N LEU A 53 5.70 -6.73 -23.16
CA LEU A 53 5.87 -7.73 -22.11
C LEU A 53 5.53 -7.17 -20.72
N GLU A 54 5.97 -5.97 -20.38
CA GLU A 54 5.69 -5.32 -19.09
C GLU A 54 4.19 -5.03 -18.91
N MET A 55 3.49 -4.67 -19.99
CA MET A 55 2.02 -4.59 -19.97
C MET A 55 1.36 -5.94 -19.67
N CYS A 56 1.92 -7.06 -20.16
CA CYS A 56 1.42 -8.41 -19.85
C CYS A 56 1.80 -8.89 -18.44
N PHE A 57 2.91 -8.42 -17.85
CA PHE A 57 3.37 -8.90 -16.54
C PHE A 57 2.46 -8.53 -15.37
N ALA A 58 1.62 -7.50 -15.55
CA ALA A 58 0.72 -6.96 -14.54
C ALA A 58 -0.39 -7.93 -14.10
N GLU A 59 -0.76 -8.90 -14.94
CA GLU A 59 -1.83 -9.86 -14.66
C GLU A 59 -1.39 -11.28 -15.07
N ASN A 60 -2.01 -12.31 -14.48
CA ASN A 60 -1.77 -13.69 -14.88
C ASN A 60 -2.73 -14.10 -16.01
N ASN A 61 -2.24 -14.92 -16.95
CA ASN A 61 -3.03 -15.45 -18.08
C ASN A 61 -3.63 -14.38 -19.01
N ILE A 62 -2.99 -13.22 -19.09
CA ILE A 62 -3.31 -12.17 -20.05
C ILE A 62 -2.06 -11.92 -20.90
N ALA A 63 -2.22 -11.95 -22.21
CA ALA A 63 -1.16 -11.72 -23.17
C ALA A 63 -1.66 -10.90 -24.37
N LEU A 64 -0.81 -10.79 -25.40
CA LEU A 64 -1.08 -10.05 -26.62
C LEU A 64 -0.90 -10.94 -27.86
N SER A 65 -1.81 -10.82 -28.82
CA SER A 65 -1.58 -11.23 -30.20
C SER A 65 -1.17 -9.98 -30.98
N VAL A 66 0.08 -9.95 -31.46
CA VAL A 66 0.76 -8.76 -31.99
C VAL A 66 1.03 -8.95 -33.48
N ASN A 67 0.72 -7.94 -34.28
CA ASN A 67 1.13 -7.85 -35.68
C ASN A 67 1.78 -6.49 -35.95
N LEU A 68 3.08 -6.51 -36.28
CA LEU A 68 3.90 -5.31 -36.48
C LEU A 68 4.01 -4.88 -37.95
N SER A 69 3.35 -5.60 -38.87
CA SER A 69 3.49 -5.34 -40.32
C SER A 69 3.04 -3.93 -40.70
N SER A 70 2.13 -3.33 -39.93
CA SER A 70 1.66 -1.95 -40.09
C SER A 70 2.74 -0.89 -39.80
N LEU A 71 3.80 -1.24 -39.07
CA LEU A 71 4.96 -0.36 -38.84
C LEU A 71 5.87 -0.24 -40.07
N ASN A 72 5.69 -1.10 -41.08
CA ASN A 72 6.46 -1.11 -42.32
C ASN A 72 7.99 -1.23 -42.13
N GLU A 73 8.42 -1.95 -41.08
CA GLU A 73 9.81 -2.32 -40.84
C GLU A 73 9.95 -3.85 -40.86
N LYS A 74 10.58 -4.38 -41.90
CA LYS A 74 10.73 -5.83 -42.11
C LYS A 74 11.74 -6.46 -41.14
N ASP A 75 12.69 -5.69 -40.64
CA ASP A 75 13.67 -6.16 -39.68
C ASP A 75 13.03 -6.23 -38.28
N SER A 76 12.59 -7.42 -37.88
CA SER A 76 11.96 -7.67 -36.59
C SER A 76 12.81 -7.20 -35.41
N VAL A 77 14.14 -7.25 -35.51
CA VAL A 77 15.03 -6.77 -34.46
C VAL A 77 14.93 -5.25 -34.32
N LYS A 78 14.90 -4.51 -35.43
CA LYS A 78 14.66 -3.06 -35.39
C LYS A 78 13.27 -2.73 -34.90
N ALA A 79 12.24 -3.40 -35.42
CA ALA A 79 10.85 -3.15 -35.04
C ALA A 79 10.63 -3.34 -33.52
N LEU A 80 11.24 -4.37 -32.93
CA LEU A 80 11.05 -4.72 -31.52
C LEU A 80 11.99 -3.98 -30.56
N PHE A 81 13.26 -3.77 -30.92
CA PHE A 81 14.28 -3.27 -29.99
C PHE A 81 14.72 -1.82 -30.24
N ASN A 82 14.10 -1.12 -31.19
CA ASN A 82 14.30 0.33 -31.27
C ASN A 82 13.70 0.99 -30.01
N GLU A 83 14.40 2.00 -29.50
CA GLU A 83 14.01 2.77 -28.32
C GLU A 83 13.50 4.16 -28.77
N ASN A 84 12.83 4.22 -29.93
CA ASN A 84 12.20 5.46 -30.38
C ASN A 84 11.05 5.81 -29.45
N ILE A 85 10.84 7.12 -29.28
CA ILE A 85 9.81 7.64 -28.39
C ILE A 85 8.43 7.29 -28.94
N ALA A 86 7.71 6.45 -28.21
CA ALA A 86 6.35 6.03 -28.52
C ALA A 86 5.60 5.68 -27.23
N VAL A 87 4.28 5.56 -27.32
CA VAL A 87 3.43 5.07 -26.24
C VAL A 87 2.51 4.01 -26.82
N VAL A 88 2.43 2.86 -26.16
CA VAL A 88 1.43 1.82 -26.43
C VAL A 88 0.26 2.05 -25.49
N VAL A 89 -0.95 2.09 -26.03
CA VAL A 89 -2.18 2.29 -25.24
C VAL A 89 -3.19 1.21 -25.58
N GLN A 90 -3.94 0.78 -24.57
CA GLN A 90 -5.12 -0.06 -24.73
C GLN A 90 -6.36 0.84 -24.72
N ALA A 91 -7.13 0.80 -25.81
CA ALA A 91 -8.36 1.56 -25.93
C ALA A 91 -9.48 0.91 -25.12
N GLN A 92 -10.36 1.73 -24.54
CA GLN A 92 -11.67 1.28 -24.06
C GLN A 92 -12.54 0.81 -25.23
N ASN A 93 -12.44 1.51 -26.36
CA ASN A 93 -13.09 1.23 -27.63
C ASN A 93 -12.21 1.71 -28.77
N ASP A 94 -11.75 0.77 -29.61
CA ASP A 94 -10.80 1.06 -30.70
C ASP A 94 -11.29 2.19 -31.60
N ALA A 95 -12.50 2.08 -32.16
CA ALA A 95 -13.03 3.04 -33.12
C ALA A 95 -13.08 4.47 -32.55
N SER A 96 -13.48 4.60 -31.28
CA SER A 96 -13.59 5.91 -30.61
C SER A 96 -12.23 6.56 -30.41
N LEU A 97 -11.23 5.79 -29.93
CA LEU A 97 -9.88 6.31 -29.74
C LEU A 97 -9.22 6.62 -31.09
N GLU A 98 -9.33 5.74 -32.07
CA GLU A 98 -8.78 5.95 -33.41
C GLU A 98 -9.34 7.21 -34.08
N GLN A 99 -10.66 7.44 -33.98
CA GLN A 99 -11.28 8.66 -34.48
C GLN A 99 -10.74 9.89 -33.76
N PHE A 100 -10.67 9.85 -32.42
CA PHE A 100 -10.16 10.94 -31.61
C PHE A 100 -8.71 11.31 -31.96
N LEU A 101 -7.84 10.31 -32.18
CA LEU A 101 -6.45 10.52 -32.59
C LEU A 101 -6.35 11.12 -34.00
N LYS A 102 -7.16 10.66 -34.97
CA LYS A 102 -7.21 11.24 -36.32
C LYS A 102 -7.63 12.70 -36.31
N GLU A 103 -8.69 13.03 -35.56
CA GLU A 103 -9.22 14.40 -35.45
C GLU A 103 -8.22 15.37 -34.81
N ASN A 104 -7.29 14.86 -34.00
CA ASN A 104 -6.23 15.64 -33.37
C ASN A 104 -4.87 15.51 -34.08
N GLU A 105 -4.82 14.95 -35.29
CA GLU A 105 -3.60 14.83 -36.11
C GLU A 105 -2.45 14.10 -35.38
N VAL A 106 -2.77 12.99 -34.72
CA VAL A 106 -1.79 12.10 -34.08
C VAL A 106 -1.68 10.79 -34.86
N ASP A 107 -0.48 10.48 -35.34
CA ASP A 107 -0.20 9.21 -36.01
C ASP A 107 -0.26 8.04 -35.01
N PHE A 108 -0.86 6.93 -35.43
CA PHE A 108 -0.93 5.71 -34.64
C PHE A 108 -1.01 4.47 -35.53
N GLN A 109 -0.75 3.32 -34.95
CA GLN A 109 -0.92 2.02 -35.58
C GLN A 109 -1.57 1.05 -34.60
N LYS A 110 -2.55 0.28 -35.08
CA LYS A 110 -3.07 -0.87 -34.32
C LYS A 110 -2.09 -2.02 -34.51
N ILE A 111 -1.45 -2.43 -33.42
CA ILE A 111 -0.38 -3.44 -33.43
C ILE A 111 -0.74 -4.72 -32.68
N ALA A 112 -1.78 -4.71 -31.83
CA ALA A 112 -2.08 -5.86 -30.97
C ALA A 112 -3.56 -5.98 -30.60
N GLN A 113 -3.92 -7.17 -30.10
CA GLN A 113 -5.17 -7.48 -29.40
C GLN A 113 -4.86 -8.21 -28.10
N VAL A 114 -5.64 -7.94 -27.06
CA VAL A 114 -5.53 -8.66 -25.77
C VAL A 114 -6.16 -10.04 -25.90
N VAL A 115 -5.50 -11.05 -25.36
CA VAL A 115 -5.92 -12.45 -25.39
C VAL A 115 -5.76 -13.09 -24.00
N GLU A 116 -6.68 -13.99 -23.65
CA GLU A 116 -6.66 -14.73 -22.37
C GLU A 116 -5.80 -16.01 -22.49
N THR A 117 -4.48 -15.84 -22.44
CA THR A 117 -3.50 -16.92 -22.52
C THR A 117 -2.20 -16.49 -21.83
N ASP A 118 -1.28 -17.44 -21.58
CA ASP A 118 0.08 -17.16 -21.09
C ASP A 118 1.07 -16.91 -22.24
N THR A 119 0.63 -16.99 -23.50
CA THR A 119 1.55 -16.85 -24.65
C THR A 119 1.34 -15.51 -25.34
N ILE A 120 2.40 -14.70 -25.43
CA ILE A 120 2.44 -13.57 -26.36
C ILE A 120 2.90 -14.08 -27.73
N GLU A 121 2.12 -13.79 -28.76
CA GLU A 121 2.42 -14.13 -30.16
C GLU A 121 2.72 -12.85 -30.93
N ILE A 122 3.82 -12.85 -31.69
CA ILE A 122 4.28 -11.68 -32.44
C ILE A 122 4.55 -12.08 -33.88
N GLU A 123 3.81 -11.45 -34.80
CA GLU A 123 4.01 -11.54 -36.23
C GLU A 123 4.62 -10.25 -36.78
N ASN A 124 5.61 -10.39 -37.66
CA ASN A 124 6.12 -9.28 -38.46
C ASN A 124 6.45 -9.77 -39.87
N PHE A 125 5.57 -9.49 -40.83
CA PHE A 125 5.65 -10.05 -42.18
C PHE A 125 5.74 -11.59 -42.18
N GLU A 126 6.92 -12.15 -42.45
CA GLU A 126 7.17 -13.61 -42.52
C GLU A 126 7.70 -14.19 -41.20
N ASP A 127 8.11 -13.34 -40.26
CA ASP A 127 8.60 -13.78 -38.95
C ASP A 127 7.44 -14.00 -37.99
N THR A 128 7.54 -15.09 -37.20
CA THR A 128 6.61 -15.39 -36.11
C THR A 128 7.38 -15.79 -34.87
N PHE A 129 7.02 -15.18 -33.73
CA PHE A 129 7.59 -15.46 -32.42
C PHE A 129 6.47 -15.78 -31.43
N ALA A 130 6.76 -16.67 -30.49
CA ALA A 130 5.85 -16.99 -29.38
C ALA A 130 6.65 -17.11 -28.09
N PHE A 131 6.20 -16.46 -27.02
CA PHE A 131 6.88 -16.48 -25.72
C PHE A 131 5.89 -16.68 -24.58
N SER A 132 6.29 -17.43 -23.54
CA SER A 132 5.53 -17.51 -22.29
C SER A 132 5.73 -16.23 -21.47
N VAL A 133 4.63 -15.58 -21.11
CA VAL A 133 4.59 -14.40 -20.25
C VAL A 133 5.10 -14.78 -18.85
N ALA A 134 4.65 -15.91 -18.29
CA ALA A 134 5.10 -16.38 -16.99
C ALA A 134 6.62 -16.64 -16.94
N GLU A 135 7.18 -17.31 -17.95
CA GLU A 135 8.63 -17.57 -18.03
C GLU A 135 9.42 -16.26 -18.16
N LEU A 136 9.00 -15.37 -19.06
CA LEU A 136 9.69 -14.09 -19.26
C LEU A 136 9.57 -13.16 -18.05
N ARG A 137 8.46 -13.22 -17.31
CA ARG A 137 8.29 -12.47 -16.04
C ARG A 137 9.26 -12.96 -14.97
N ASP A 138 9.46 -14.26 -14.86
CA ASP A 138 10.48 -14.85 -13.96
C ASP A 138 11.90 -14.40 -14.34
N ILE A 139 12.22 -14.40 -15.64
CA ILE A 139 13.50 -13.92 -16.15
C ILE A 139 13.68 -12.42 -15.86
N TRP A 140 12.67 -11.61 -16.12
CA TRP A 140 12.68 -10.16 -15.88
C TRP A 140 12.89 -9.85 -14.39
N PHE A 141 12.18 -10.56 -13.50
CA PHE A 141 12.27 -10.38 -12.06
C PHE A 141 13.59 -10.94 -11.47
N LYS A 142 14.32 -11.80 -12.19
CA LYS A 142 15.52 -12.49 -11.69
C LYS A 142 16.59 -11.53 -11.18
N THR A 143 16.82 -10.41 -11.85
CA THR A 143 17.81 -9.41 -11.43
C THR A 143 17.47 -8.84 -10.07
N SER A 144 16.20 -8.46 -9.85
CA SER A 144 15.71 -7.98 -8.56
C SER A 144 15.87 -9.02 -7.47
N TYR A 145 15.56 -10.29 -7.75
CA TYR A 145 15.80 -11.41 -6.82
C TYR A 145 17.29 -11.55 -6.44
N LEU A 146 18.19 -11.55 -7.42
CA LEU A 146 19.63 -11.73 -7.17
C LEU A 146 20.23 -10.56 -6.37
N LEU A 147 19.73 -9.35 -6.58
CA LEU A 147 20.11 -8.18 -5.78
C LEU A 147 19.53 -8.25 -4.36
N ASP A 148 18.26 -8.62 -4.23
CA ASP A 148 17.58 -8.73 -2.93
C ASP A 148 18.20 -9.82 -2.06
N LYS A 149 18.73 -10.90 -2.66
CA LYS A 149 19.49 -11.95 -1.94
C LYS A 149 20.74 -11.40 -1.23
N LYS A 150 21.30 -10.29 -1.69
CA LYS A 150 22.44 -9.61 -1.04
C LYS A 150 22.02 -8.67 0.09
N GLN A 151 20.73 -8.32 0.15
CA GLN A 151 20.18 -7.30 1.06
C GLN A 151 19.27 -7.88 2.14
N THR A 152 18.72 -9.08 1.91
CA THR A 152 17.78 -9.73 2.81
C THR A 152 18.41 -10.95 3.46
N HIS A 153 17.91 -11.27 4.65
CA HIS A 153 18.32 -12.45 5.41
C HIS A 153 17.27 -13.57 5.31
N ASN A 154 17.61 -14.74 5.86
CA ASN A 154 16.69 -15.86 6.06
C ASN A 154 15.99 -16.37 4.77
N ASN A 155 16.66 -16.31 3.62
CA ASN A 155 16.12 -16.71 2.32
C ASN A 155 14.83 -15.96 1.91
N MET A 156 14.56 -14.78 2.49
CA MET A 156 13.34 -14.03 2.19
C MET A 156 13.30 -13.56 0.72
N ALA A 157 14.44 -13.26 0.09
CA ALA A 157 14.50 -13.00 -1.35
C ALA A 157 13.98 -14.17 -2.20
N GLU A 158 14.33 -15.41 -1.84
CA GLU A 158 13.86 -16.61 -2.54
C GLU A 158 12.37 -16.83 -2.29
N ALA A 159 11.91 -16.68 -1.04
CA ALA A 159 10.49 -16.72 -0.74
C ALA A 159 9.69 -15.69 -1.56
N ARG A 160 10.21 -14.47 -1.75
CA ARG A 160 9.57 -13.45 -2.61
C ARG A 160 9.54 -13.86 -4.08
N TYR A 161 10.66 -14.37 -4.59
CA TYR A 161 10.77 -14.84 -5.97
C TYR A 161 9.79 -15.99 -6.27
N GLU A 162 9.55 -16.88 -5.32
CA GLU A 162 8.59 -17.98 -5.51
C GLU A 162 7.13 -17.53 -5.30
N ASN A 163 6.88 -16.55 -4.42
CA ASN A 163 5.53 -16.18 -4.02
C ASN A 163 4.91 -15.01 -4.78
N TYR A 164 5.67 -14.15 -5.48
CA TYR A 164 5.10 -12.93 -6.11
C TYR A 164 3.95 -13.26 -7.09
N LYS A 165 4.02 -14.41 -7.77
CA LYS A 165 3.01 -14.92 -8.70
C LYS A 165 1.84 -15.66 -8.04
N ASN A 166 1.95 -15.99 -6.76
CA ASN A 166 1.03 -16.85 -6.00
C ASN A 166 0.21 -16.10 -4.94
N GLN A 167 0.48 -14.80 -4.74
CA GLN A 167 -0.15 -13.97 -3.73
C GLN A 167 -0.86 -12.76 -4.35
N PRO A 168 -1.83 -12.96 -5.27
CA PRO A 168 -2.56 -11.87 -5.88
C PRO A 168 -3.31 -11.06 -4.82
N LEU A 169 -3.44 -9.76 -5.04
CA LEU A 169 -4.28 -8.91 -4.23
C LEU A 169 -5.75 -9.28 -4.46
N LYS A 170 -6.41 -9.79 -3.42
CA LYS A 170 -7.82 -10.14 -3.44
C LYS A 170 -8.53 -9.43 -2.30
N TYR A 171 -9.65 -8.80 -2.61
CA TYR A 171 -10.42 -8.01 -1.66
C TYR A 171 -11.83 -8.54 -1.51
N ILE A 172 -12.32 -8.45 -0.29
CA ILE A 172 -13.71 -8.71 0.09
C ILE A 172 -14.13 -7.47 0.88
N LEU A 173 -14.86 -6.57 0.25
CA LEU A 173 -15.40 -5.40 0.94
C LEU A 173 -16.64 -5.82 1.76
N PRO A 174 -16.92 -5.16 2.89
CA PRO A 174 -18.16 -5.39 3.63
C PRO A 174 -19.39 -5.08 2.77
N THR A 175 -20.43 -5.90 2.85
CA THR A 175 -21.64 -5.75 2.02
C THR A 175 -22.44 -4.47 2.33
N HIS A 176 -22.31 -3.93 3.54
CA HIS A 176 -22.96 -2.68 3.95
C HIS A 176 -22.17 -1.43 3.54
N PHE A 177 -20.96 -1.57 3.02
CA PHE A 177 -20.11 -0.44 2.68
C PHE A 177 -20.57 0.25 1.39
N ASP A 178 -20.90 1.54 1.48
CA ASP A 178 -21.48 2.32 0.39
C ASP A 178 -20.51 3.31 -0.28
N GLY A 179 -19.26 3.37 0.18
CA GLY A 179 -18.23 4.22 -0.40
C GLY A 179 -18.33 5.71 -0.08
N LYS A 180 -19.29 6.14 0.74
CA LYS A 180 -19.55 7.57 0.95
C LYS A 180 -18.78 8.15 2.12
N LEU A 181 -18.49 9.45 2.04
CA LEU A 181 -17.96 10.20 3.16
C LEU A 181 -18.92 10.13 4.36
N PRO A 182 -18.38 9.94 5.59
CA PRO A 182 -19.20 9.90 6.78
C PRO A 182 -19.84 11.27 7.07
N GLN A 183 -21.03 11.26 7.65
CA GLN A 183 -21.65 12.48 8.15
C GLN A 183 -20.92 13.00 9.39
N VAL A 184 -20.50 14.26 9.34
CA VAL A 184 -19.83 14.95 10.44
C VAL A 184 -20.88 15.51 11.39
N PRO A 185 -20.86 15.15 12.69
CA PRO A 185 -21.79 15.72 13.66
C PRO A 185 -21.46 17.17 13.99
N GLN A 186 -22.45 17.94 14.47
CA GLN A 186 -22.21 19.31 14.96
C GLN A 186 -21.31 19.33 16.20
N ASN A 187 -21.57 18.42 17.15
CA ASN A 187 -20.75 18.25 18.34
C ASN A 187 -19.70 17.17 18.07
N ARG A 188 -18.43 17.56 18.13
CA ARG A 188 -17.31 16.70 17.79
C ARG A 188 -16.58 16.29 19.08
N PRO A 189 -16.49 14.98 19.41
CA PRO A 189 -15.66 14.54 20.52
C PRO A 189 -14.19 14.89 20.26
N LYS A 190 -13.42 15.11 21.32
CA LYS A 190 -12.01 15.48 21.20
C LYS A 190 -11.14 14.24 21.02
N ALA A 191 -10.33 14.27 19.97
CA ALA A 191 -9.26 13.31 19.75
C ALA A 191 -7.90 14.02 19.77
N ALA A 192 -6.83 13.26 19.97
CA ALA A 192 -5.48 13.78 19.82
C ALA A 192 -4.62 12.80 19.04
N ILE A 193 -3.84 13.32 18.11
CA ILE A 193 -2.66 12.60 17.63
C ILE A 193 -1.52 12.83 18.63
N ILE A 194 -0.80 11.77 18.97
CA ILE A 194 0.40 11.85 19.80
C ILE A 194 1.60 11.61 18.89
N ARG A 195 2.54 12.56 18.85
CA ARG A 195 3.76 12.46 18.03
C ARG A 195 5.02 12.87 18.79
N GLU A 196 6.14 12.36 18.31
CA GLU A 196 7.48 12.66 18.80
C GLU A 196 8.34 13.17 17.63
N LYS A 197 9.53 13.73 17.91
CA LYS A 197 10.50 14.05 16.87
C LYS A 197 10.78 12.80 16.02
N GLY A 198 10.69 12.95 14.71
CA GLY A 198 10.91 11.85 13.76
C GLY A 198 9.65 11.04 13.42
N SER A 199 8.53 11.25 14.11
CA SER A 199 7.21 10.87 13.59
C SER A 199 6.96 11.56 12.23
N ASN A 200 6.22 10.91 11.35
CA ASN A 200 5.97 11.42 9.99
C ASN A 200 4.62 11.01 9.38
N SER A 201 3.74 10.39 10.17
CA SER A 201 2.42 9.91 9.72
C SER A 201 1.27 10.60 10.47
N GLU A 202 1.54 11.77 11.05
CA GLU A 202 0.59 12.49 11.88
C GLU A 202 -0.54 13.14 11.08
N ARG A 203 -0.29 13.55 9.84
CA ARG A 203 -1.25 14.31 9.03
C ARG A 203 -2.37 13.43 8.51
N GLU A 204 -2.03 12.25 7.99
CA GLU A 204 -3.01 11.29 7.50
C GLU A 204 -3.85 10.70 8.66
N MET A 205 -3.24 10.44 9.81
CA MET A 205 -3.96 10.03 11.02
C MET A 205 -4.95 11.12 11.48
N ALA A 206 -4.47 12.37 11.59
CA ALA A 206 -5.31 13.50 11.97
C ALA A 206 -6.45 13.71 10.96
N ASN A 207 -6.17 13.56 9.67
CA ASN A 207 -7.19 13.66 8.62
C ASN A 207 -8.23 12.55 8.74
N ALA A 208 -7.84 11.30 8.99
CA ALA A 208 -8.78 10.19 9.18
C ALA A 208 -9.71 10.42 10.38
N MET A 209 -9.16 10.86 11.52
CA MET A 209 -9.95 11.26 12.69
C MET A 209 -10.87 12.45 12.39
N TYR A 210 -10.36 13.46 11.69
CA TYR A 210 -11.14 14.64 11.32
C TYR A 210 -12.31 14.29 10.39
N LEU A 211 -12.08 13.46 9.38
CA LEU A 211 -13.13 12.98 8.46
C LEU A 211 -14.20 12.19 9.23
N ALA A 212 -13.80 11.36 10.18
CA ALA A 212 -14.74 10.61 11.01
C ALA A 212 -15.57 11.50 11.95
N GLY A 213 -15.20 12.76 12.17
CA GLY A 213 -15.97 13.75 12.91
C GLY A 213 -15.39 14.15 14.27
N PHE A 214 -14.10 13.91 14.52
CA PHE A 214 -13.43 14.34 15.76
C PHE A 214 -12.91 15.79 15.67
N ASP A 215 -12.83 16.49 16.79
CA ASP A 215 -12.00 17.69 16.94
C ASP A 215 -10.59 17.25 17.34
N VAL A 216 -9.61 17.42 16.44
CA VAL A 216 -8.32 16.74 16.54
C VAL A 216 -7.23 17.70 17.01
N LYS A 217 -6.65 17.41 18.17
CA LYS A 217 -5.47 18.09 18.69
C LYS A 217 -4.18 17.49 18.14
N ASP A 218 -3.23 18.34 17.79
CA ASP A 218 -1.83 17.95 17.63
C ASP A 218 -1.12 18.01 18.98
N VAL A 219 -0.72 16.86 19.53
CA VAL A 219 -0.02 16.76 20.81
C VAL A 219 1.38 16.22 20.56
N HIS A 220 2.36 17.11 20.66
CA HIS A 220 3.75 16.68 20.67
C HIS A 220 4.11 16.21 22.08
N MET A 221 5.01 15.23 22.19
CA MET A 221 5.61 14.85 23.47
C MET A 221 6.12 16.03 24.33
N THR A 222 6.57 17.15 23.74
CA THR A 222 6.98 18.33 24.53
C THR A 222 5.82 18.99 25.29
N ASP A 223 4.58 18.88 24.79
CA ASP A 223 3.39 19.38 25.48
C ASP A 223 3.09 18.55 26.72
N LEU A 224 3.18 17.23 26.61
CA LEU A 224 2.99 16.30 27.74
C LEU A 224 4.12 16.41 28.77
N ILE A 225 5.38 16.47 28.30
CA ILE A 225 6.57 16.61 29.15
C ILE A 225 6.55 17.91 29.97
N SER A 226 6.10 19.01 29.34
CA SER A 226 5.99 20.30 30.04
C SER A 226 4.74 20.42 30.92
N GLY A 227 3.71 19.62 30.64
CA GLY A 227 2.39 19.68 31.27
C GLY A 227 1.47 20.73 30.64
N ARG A 228 1.72 21.15 29.40
CA ARG A 228 0.80 21.99 28.62
C ARG A 228 -0.46 21.23 28.18
N GLU A 229 -0.36 19.91 28.08
CA GLU A 229 -1.47 19.01 27.78
C GLU A 229 -1.45 17.85 28.77
N THR A 230 -2.64 17.41 29.20
CA THR A 230 -2.87 16.38 30.22
C THR A 230 -3.73 15.21 29.73
N LEU A 231 -4.32 15.33 28.53
CA LEU A 231 -5.25 14.41 27.89
C LEU A 231 -6.58 14.23 28.64
N GLU A 232 -6.86 15.05 29.65
CA GLU A 232 -8.06 14.94 30.49
C GLU A 232 -9.36 15.20 29.72
N ASP A 233 -9.32 16.08 28.71
CA ASP A 233 -10.45 16.39 27.85
C ASP A 233 -10.47 15.58 26.53
N VAL A 234 -9.49 14.70 26.33
CA VAL A 234 -9.37 13.86 25.13
C VAL A 234 -10.02 12.50 25.36
N GLN A 235 -10.73 11.98 24.37
CA GLN A 235 -11.46 10.69 24.46
C GLN A 235 -10.87 9.64 23.53
N PHE A 236 -10.12 10.05 22.52
CA PHE A 236 -9.45 9.15 21.58
C PHE A 236 -8.03 9.62 21.29
N ILE A 237 -7.02 8.76 21.51
CA ILE A 237 -5.65 9.08 21.12
C ILE A 237 -5.17 8.18 19.97
N GLY A 238 -4.40 8.76 19.05
CA GLY A 238 -3.70 8.07 17.99
C GLY A 238 -2.20 8.28 18.12
N ALA A 239 -1.45 7.27 18.56
CA ALA A 239 0.01 7.29 18.47
C ALA A 239 0.40 7.03 17.01
N VAL A 240 1.06 8.02 16.40
CA VAL A 240 1.30 8.06 14.95
C VAL A 240 2.49 7.20 14.53
N GLY A 241 2.54 6.85 13.24
CA GLY A 241 3.70 6.18 12.64
C GLY A 241 4.89 7.10 12.35
N GLY A 242 6.00 6.49 11.95
CA GLY A 242 7.24 7.17 11.57
C GLY A 242 8.47 6.51 12.16
N PHE A 243 9.52 7.30 12.40
CA PHE A 243 10.80 6.85 12.93
C PHE A 243 11.15 7.74 14.13
N SER A 244 10.37 7.65 15.21
CA SER A 244 10.62 8.47 16.40
C SER A 244 12.05 8.26 16.91
N ASN A 245 12.76 9.37 17.16
CA ASN A 245 14.20 9.35 17.49
C ASN A 245 15.07 8.57 16.47
N SER A 246 14.64 8.50 15.20
CA SER A 246 15.28 7.73 14.13
C SER A 246 15.43 6.23 14.43
N ASP A 247 14.57 5.70 15.30
CA ASP A 247 14.59 4.32 15.81
C ASP A 247 15.94 3.89 16.44
N VAL A 248 16.77 4.87 16.83
CA VAL A 248 18.01 4.61 17.57
C VAL A 248 17.65 4.04 18.95
N LEU A 249 18.40 3.01 19.38
CA LEU A 249 18.13 2.17 20.56
C LEU A 249 16.99 1.14 20.38
N GLY A 250 16.40 1.07 19.17
CA GLY A 250 15.26 0.23 18.82
C GLY A 250 14.01 1.08 18.59
N SER A 251 13.13 0.61 17.70
CA SER A 251 12.00 1.42 17.25
C SER A 251 11.07 1.80 18.40
N ALA A 252 10.68 3.08 18.44
CA ALA A 252 9.85 3.71 19.48
C ALA A 252 10.39 3.66 20.93
N LYS A 253 11.57 3.09 21.22
CA LYS A 253 12.06 2.99 22.61
C LYS A 253 12.45 4.34 23.21
N GLY A 254 13.01 5.24 22.40
CA GLY A 254 13.26 6.62 22.83
C GLY A 254 11.96 7.33 23.20
N TRP A 255 10.91 7.12 22.41
CA TRP A 255 9.57 7.67 22.65
C TRP A 255 8.91 7.04 23.89
N ALA A 256 9.01 5.72 24.07
CA ALA A 256 8.56 5.04 25.29
C ALA A 256 9.30 5.58 26.53
N GLY A 257 10.62 5.79 26.42
CA GLY A 257 11.42 6.39 27.49
C GLY A 257 10.95 7.80 27.87
N ALA A 258 10.49 8.61 26.91
CA ALA A 258 9.94 9.93 27.19
C ALA A 258 8.66 9.87 28.05
N PHE A 259 7.84 8.81 27.93
CA PHE A 259 6.75 8.54 28.85
C PHE A 259 7.23 7.95 30.18
N LEU A 260 8.07 6.92 30.16
CA LEU A 260 8.47 6.18 31.36
C LEU A 260 9.26 7.03 32.36
N TYR A 261 10.09 7.94 31.88
CA TYR A 261 11.03 8.70 32.71
C TYR A 261 10.63 10.16 32.95
N ASN A 262 9.49 10.61 32.40
CA ASN A 262 8.93 11.92 32.71
C ASN A 262 7.61 11.77 33.46
N GLU A 263 7.58 12.20 34.72
CA GLU A 263 6.41 12.04 35.60
C GLU A 263 5.12 12.60 35.00
N LYS A 264 5.15 13.82 34.44
CA LYS A 264 3.97 14.47 33.87
C LYS A 264 3.42 13.71 32.66
N ALA A 265 4.30 13.35 31.73
CA ALA A 265 3.91 12.60 30.55
C ALA A 265 3.36 11.22 30.92
N LYS A 266 4.01 10.53 31.87
CA LYS A 266 3.54 9.25 32.39
C LYS A 266 2.16 9.37 33.01
N THR A 267 1.96 10.35 33.90
CA THR A 267 0.69 10.55 34.59
C THR A 267 -0.44 10.87 33.61
N ALA A 268 -0.20 11.71 32.60
CA ALA A 268 -1.19 12.00 31.56
C ALA A 268 -1.63 10.72 30.82
N LEU A 269 -0.67 9.89 30.40
CA LEU A 269 -0.96 8.64 29.71
C LEU A 269 -1.65 7.62 30.61
N ASP A 270 -1.12 7.38 31.82
CA ASP A 270 -1.72 6.46 32.80
C ASP A 270 -3.16 6.84 33.12
N ASN A 271 -3.45 8.13 33.33
CA ASN A 271 -4.79 8.62 33.62
C ASN A 271 -5.73 8.45 32.42
N PHE A 272 -5.23 8.62 31.19
CA PHE A 272 -5.99 8.36 29.98
C PHE A 272 -6.40 6.88 29.85
N PHE A 273 -5.48 5.93 30.09
CA PHE A 273 -5.76 4.50 29.97
C PHE A 273 -6.61 3.94 31.11
N LYS A 274 -6.60 4.56 32.30
CA LYS A 274 -7.47 4.20 33.44
C LYS A 274 -8.94 4.53 33.20
N ARG A 275 -9.23 5.50 32.34
CA ARG A 275 -10.59 5.93 32.04
C ARG A 275 -11.33 4.87 31.23
N GLU A 276 -12.61 4.66 31.52
CA GLU A 276 -13.48 3.70 30.80
C GLU A 276 -14.16 4.30 29.57
N ASP A 277 -14.07 5.62 29.39
CA ASP A 277 -14.64 6.39 28.26
C ASP A 277 -13.61 6.72 27.18
N THR A 278 -12.42 6.10 27.23
CA THR A 278 -11.31 6.35 26.30
C THR A 278 -11.07 5.20 25.32
N LEU A 279 -10.57 5.57 24.14
CA LEU A 279 -10.06 4.67 23.09
C LEU A 279 -8.62 5.05 22.73
N SER A 280 -7.83 4.09 22.23
CA SER A 280 -6.53 4.41 21.65
C SER A 280 -6.22 3.57 20.42
N VAL A 281 -5.45 4.14 19.50
CA VAL A 281 -4.85 3.41 18.39
C VAL A 281 -3.36 3.73 18.28
N GLY A 282 -2.52 2.70 18.17
CA GLY A 282 -1.11 2.84 17.83
C GLY A 282 -0.84 2.26 16.46
N ILE A 283 -0.39 3.06 15.50
CA ILE A 283 -0.08 2.59 14.15
C ILE A 283 1.43 2.64 13.88
N CYS A 284 1.98 1.53 13.37
CA CYS A 284 3.39 1.33 13.06
C CYS A 284 4.30 1.71 14.24
N ASN A 285 4.92 2.89 14.24
CA ASN A 285 5.71 3.36 15.38
C ASN A 285 4.89 3.59 16.65
N GLY A 286 3.62 3.96 16.53
CA GLY A 286 2.68 3.98 17.66
C GLY A 286 2.31 2.58 18.16
N CYS A 287 2.26 1.57 17.29
CA CYS A 287 2.09 0.17 17.71
C CYS A 287 3.30 -0.27 18.54
N GLN A 288 4.51 0.00 18.03
CA GLN A 288 5.76 -0.28 18.75
C GLN A 288 5.79 0.42 20.11
N LEU A 289 5.38 1.69 20.17
CA LEU A 289 5.27 2.44 21.42
C LEU A 289 4.36 1.74 22.44
N PHE A 290 3.13 1.40 22.07
CA PHE A 290 2.17 0.82 23.00
C PHE A 290 2.54 -0.60 23.43
N MET A 291 3.18 -1.37 22.55
CA MET A 291 3.73 -2.68 22.90
C MET A 291 4.95 -2.56 23.83
N GLU A 292 5.80 -1.55 23.64
CA GLU A 292 6.95 -1.28 24.51
C GLU A 292 6.52 -0.80 25.90
N LEU A 293 5.48 0.03 25.96
CA LEU A 293 4.84 0.51 27.20
C LEU A 293 3.92 -0.52 27.86
N GLU A 294 3.75 -1.71 27.27
CA GLU A 294 2.99 -2.83 27.84
C GLU A 294 1.50 -2.53 28.08
N LEU A 295 0.93 -1.65 27.25
CA LEU A 295 -0.43 -1.14 27.43
C LEU A 295 -1.53 -2.05 26.86
N ILE A 296 -1.18 -3.01 26.00
CA ILE A 296 -2.17 -3.81 25.26
C ILE A 296 -2.57 -5.09 26.00
N HIS A 297 -1.61 -5.79 26.61
CA HIS A 297 -1.88 -6.99 27.42
C HIS A 297 -1.12 -6.89 28.76
N PRO A 298 -1.43 -5.89 29.61
CA PRO A 298 -0.73 -5.69 30.89
C PRO A 298 -0.83 -6.88 31.84
N GLU A 299 -1.85 -7.73 31.68
CA GLU A 299 -2.11 -8.92 32.47
C GLU A 299 -1.21 -10.12 32.14
N HIS A 300 -0.50 -10.11 31.00
CA HIS A 300 0.40 -11.19 30.62
C HIS A 300 1.66 -11.20 31.49
N PRO A 301 2.17 -12.39 31.91
CA PRO A 301 3.40 -12.48 32.70
C PRO A 301 4.64 -12.12 31.87
N VAL A 302 4.62 -12.38 30.56
CA VAL A 302 5.65 -11.95 29.61
C VAL A 302 4.97 -11.20 28.47
N HIS A 303 5.24 -9.90 28.37
CA HIS A 303 4.60 -9.06 27.36
C HIS A 303 5.18 -9.32 25.96
N GLY A 304 4.29 -9.32 24.97
CA GLY A 304 4.69 -9.33 23.56
C GLY A 304 5.51 -8.09 23.22
N LYS A 305 6.40 -8.21 22.23
CA LYS A 305 7.25 -7.10 21.78
C LYS A 305 7.32 -7.05 20.26
N MET A 306 7.62 -5.87 19.74
CA MET A 306 7.94 -5.69 18.32
C MET A 306 9.43 -5.98 18.09
N LYS A 307 9.76 -6.68 17.00
CA LYS A 307 11.13 -7.04 16.63
C LYS A 307 11.39 -6.79 15.15
N HIS A 308 12.67 -6.80 14.77
CA HIS A 308 13.08 -6.81 13.36
C HIS A 308 12.30 -7.84 12.55
N ASN A 309 11.89 -7.44 11.35
CA ASN A 309 11.32 -8.34 10.36
C ASN A 309 12.27 -9.54 10.14
N LEU A 310 11.72 -10.70 9.80
CA LEU A 310 12.56 -11.85 9.43
C LEU A 310 13.48 -11.57 8.25
N SER A 311 13.12 -10.64 7.34
CA SER A 311 13.98 -10.22 6.23
C SER A 311 15.20 -9.41 6.67
N GLN A 312 15.22 -8.91 7.92
CA GLN A 312 16.20 -7.93 8.44
C GLN A 312 16.30 -6.67 7.57
N LYS A 313 15.24 -6.37 6.81
CA LYS A 313 15.13 -5.25 5.89
C LYS A 313 13.83 -4.49 6.20
N HIS A 314 13.85 -3.19 5.91
CA HIS A 314 12.62 -2.40 5.84
C HIS A 314 11.76 -2.90 4.68
N GLU A 315 10.54 -3.34 5.00
CA GLU A 315 9.57 -3.73 3.98
C GLU A 315 8.61 -2.57 3.76
N SER A 316 8.45 -2.17 2.50
CA SER A 316 7.46 -1.18 2.08
C SER A 316 6.70 -1.72 0.88
N GLY A 317 5.38 -1.82 0.99
CA GLY A 317 4.56 -2.42 -0.05
C GLY A 317 3.07 -2.30 0.22
N PHE A 318 2.28 -2.72 -0.76
CA PHE A 318 0.83 -2.84 -0.63
C PHE A 318 0.46 -4.32 -0.55
N THR A 319 -0.29 -4.69 0.48
CA THR A 319 -0.76 -6.07 0.69
C THR A 319 -2.23 -6.05 1.09
N SER A 320 -2.76 -7.16 1.58
CA SER A 320 -4.09 -7.21 2.19
C SER A 320 -4.08 -7.91 3.54
N VAL A 321 -5.05 -7.55 4.37
CA VAL A 321 -5.33 -8.19 5.66
C VAL A 321 -6.79 -8.64 5.69
N THR A 322 -7.04 -9.76 6.36
CA THR A 322 -8.39 -10.24 6.66
C THR A 322 -8.72 -9.94 8.10
N ILE A 323 -9.80 -9.20 8.33
CA ILE A 323 -10.31 -8.88 9.65
C ILE A 323 -10.96 -10.14 10.23
N GLN A 324 -10.43 -10.61 11.34
CA GLN A 324 -10.91 -11.79 12.04
C GLN A 324 -12.17 -11.45 12.85
N LYS A 325 -12.88 -12.47 13.34
CA LYS A 325 -13.85 -12.26 14.40
C LYS A 325 -13.16 -11.68 15.63
N ASN A 326 -13.60 -10.52 16.09
CA ASN A 326 -12.92 -9.76 17.14
C ASN A 326 -13.90 -8.91 17.96
N ASN A 327 -13.40 -8.33 19.06
CA ASN A 327 -14.16 -7.41 19.92
C ASN A 327 -13.64 -5.96 19.85
N SER A 328 -12.81 -5.62 18.86
CA SER A 328 -12.31 -4.25 18.70
C SER A 328 -13.46 -3.28 18.44
N VAL A 329 -13.50 -2.20 19.21
CA VAL A 329 -14.44 -1.10 18.98
C VAL A 329 -14.30 -0.53 17.58
N MET A 330 -13.05 -0.39 17.10
CA MET A 330 -12.79 0.20 15.79
C MET A 330 -13.15 -0.76 14.65
N LEU A 331 -12.79 -2.04 14.75
CA LEU A 331 -12.73 -2.92 13.57
C LEU A 331 -13.75 -4.06 13.56
N SER A 332 -14.58 -4.23 14.59
CA SER A 332 -15.57 -5.32 14.63
C SER A 332 -16.65 -5.22 13.53
N SER A 333 -17.00 -4.02 13.03
CA SER A 333 -17.94 -3.88 11.89
C SER A 333 -17.37 -4.43 10.57
N LEU A 334 -16.06 -4.62 10.50
CA LEU A 334 -15.35 -5.08 9.30
C LEU A 334 -15.04 -6.59 9.35
N GLU A 335 -15.56 -7.33 10.33
CA GLU A 335 -15.36 -8.79 10.43
C GLU A 335 -15.59 -9.51 9.09
N GLY A 336 -14.64 -10.35 8.69
CA GLY A 336 -14.70 -11.11 7.45
C GLY A 336 -14.26 -10.34 6.19
N ALA A 337 -14.08 -9.02 6.28
CA ALA A 337 -13.53 -8.24 5.17
C ALA A 337 -12.05 -8.58 4.94
N THR A 338 -11.66 -8.58 3.66
CA THR A 338 -10.25 -8.62 3.24
C THR A 338 -9.95 -7.33 2.50
N LEU A 339 -9.11 -6.49 3.07
CA LEU A 339 -8.90 -5.10 2.61
C LEU A 339 -7.44 -4.86 2.27
N GLY A 340 -7.20 -4.10 1.20
CA GLY A 340 -5.87 -3.64 0.81
C GLY A 340 -5.32 -2.62 1.81
N ILE A 341 -4.03 -2.72 2.12
CA ILE A 341 -3.40 -1.89 3.14
C ILE A 341 -1.90 -1.71 2.88
N TRP A 342 -1.39 -0.52 3.22
CA TRP A 342 0.03 -0.22 3.14
C TRP A 342 0.81 -0.76 4.34
N ILE A 343 1.98 -1.33 4.09
CA ILE A 343 2.98 -1.66 5.11
C ILE A 343 4.26 -0.87 4.83
N SER A 344 4.92 -0.38 5.89
CA SER A 344 6.21 0.32 5.79
C SER A 344 6.95 0.27 7.12
N HIS A 345 7.71 -0.80 7.38
CA HIS A 345 8.41 -0.99 8.66
C HIS A 345 9.62 -1.92 8.54
N GLY A 346 10.65 -1.70 9.38
CA GLY A 346 11.78 -2.62 9.58
C GLY A 346 11.70 -3.48 10.86
N GLU A 347 10.89 -3.04 11.83
CA GLU A 347 10.67 -3.71 13.12
C GLU A 347 9.19 -3.98 13.38
N GLY A 348 8.52 -4.64 12.44
CA GLY A 348 7.08 -4.89 12.50
C GLY A 348 6.68 -6.28 12.97
N ARG A 349 7.63 -7.13 13.39
CA ARG A 349 7.32 -8.51 13.76
C ARG A 349 6.76 -8.56 15.18
N PHE A 350 5.49 -8.95 15.32
CA PHE A 350 4.92 -9.33 16.61
C PHE A 350 5.59 -10.61 17.09
N LEU A 351 6.34 -10.51 18.20
CA LEU A 351 6.84 -11.66 18.96
C LEU A 351 5.94 -11.82 20.19
N LEU A 352 5.19 -12.91 20.23
CA LEU A 352 4.07 -13.16 21.15
C LEU A 352 4.35 -14.44 21.96
N PRO A 353 4.80 -14.33 23.23
CA PRO A 353 5.24 -15.47 24.04
C PRO A 353 4.13 -16.46 24.44
N GLU A 354 2.93 -15.95 24.72
CA GLU A 354 1.76 -16.77 25.05
C GLU A 354 1.17 -17.48 23.83
N THR A 355 0.21 -18.40 24.03
CA THR A 355 -0.51 -19.06 22.94
C THR A 355 -1.51 -18.12 22.25
N GLU A 356 -1.83 -18.38 20.98
CA GLU A 356 -2.69 -17.53 20.15
C GLU A 356 -4.02 -17.14 20.82
N ASN A 357 -4.67 -18.08 21.52
CA ASN A 357 -5.95 -17.86 22.19
C ASN A 357 -5.88 -16.91 23.40
N GLN A 358 -4.69 -16.50 23.84
CA GLN A 358 -4.49 -15.46 24.84
C GLN A 358 -4.47 -14.05 24.22
N TYR A 359 -4.50 -13.94 22.89
CA TYR A 359 -4.45 -12.66 22.20
C TYR A 359 -5.75 -12.35 21.48
N HIS A 360 -6.14 -11.07 21.52
CA HIS A 360 -7.30 -10.55 20.77
C HIS A 360 -6.88 -10.09 19.37
N ILE A 361 -6.44 -11.03 18.52
CA ILE A 361 -5.98 -10.73 17.16
C ILE A 361 -7.15 -10.21 16.31
N VAL A 362 -7.01 -8.98 15.82
CA VAL A 362 -8.07 -8.29 15.06
C VAL A 362 -7.94 -8.55 13.57
N ALA A 363 -6.71 -8.58 13.05
CA ALA A 363 -6.46 -8.80 11.63
C ALA A 363 -5.18 -9.62 11.42
N LYS A 364 -5.23 -10.47 10.40
CA LYS A 364 -4.08 -11.24 9.92
C LYS A 364 -3.77 -10.87 8.47
N TYR A 365 -2.53 -11.01 8.03
CA TYR A 365 -2.21 -10.88 6.60
C TYR A 365 -2.97 -11.92 5.78
N ALA A 366 -3.47 -11.55 4.59
CA ALA A 366 -4.29 -12.45 3.77
C ALA A 366 -3.56 -13.73 3.37
N TYR A 367 -2.23 -13.66 3.26
CA TYR A 367 -1.35 -14.82 3.10
C TYR A 367 -0.32 -14.84 4.24
N ALA A 368 -0.06 -16.03 4.78
CA ALA A 368 0.86 -16.19 5.90
C ALA A 368 2.35 -16.14 5.50
N SER A 369 2.66 -16.39 4.23
CA SER A 369 4.03 -16.40 3.72
C SER A 369 4.48 -15.03 3.21
N TYR A 370 5.78 -14.80 3.26
CA TYR A 370 6.44 -13.61 2.70
C TYR A 370 6.30 -13.56 1.18
N PRO A 371 6.11 -12.37 0.55
CA PRO A 371 6.14 -11.03 1.14
C PRO A 371 4.79 -10.51 1.67
N ALA A 372 3.67 -11.18 1.40
CA ALA A 372 2.35 -10.70 1.85
C ALA A 372 2.24 -10.61 3.38
N ASN A 373 2.81 -11.57 4.13
CA ASN A 373 3.27 -11.31 5.50
C ASN A 373 4.71 -10.78 5.44
N PRO A 374 4.93 -9.47 5.63
CA PRO A 374 6.23 -8.85 5.38
C PRO A 374 7.24 -9.08 6.51
N ASN A 375 6.79 -9.49 7.70
CA ASN A 375 7.62 -9.43 8.90
C ASN A 375 7.79 -10.77 9.62
N GLY A 376 6.96 -11.77 9.32
CA GLY A 376 6.99 -13.08 9.96
C GLY A 376 6.44 -13.07 11.38
N SER A 377 5.42 -12.23 11.64
CA SER A 377 4.76 -12.14 12.94
C SER A 377 4.14 -13.47 13.37
N ASP A 378 4.19 -13.74 14.68
CA ASP A 378 3.51 -14.88 15.29
C ASP A 378 2.01 -14.84 14.95
N TYR A 379 1.45 -16.02 14.68
CA TYR A 379 0.04 -16.22 14.28
C TYR A 379 -0.40 -15.46 13.04
N ASN A 380 0.56 -14.97 12.23
CA ASN A 380 0.32 -14.11 11.07
C ASN A 380 -0.35 -12.77 11.46
N THR A 381 -0.10 -12.30 12.67
CA THR A 381 -0.73 -11.10 13.26
C THR A 381 -0.34 -9.84 12.50
N ALA A 382 -1.33 -9.02 12.14
CA ALA A 382 -1.15 -7.68 11.58
C ALA A 382 -1.69 -6.59 12.51
N MET A 383 -2.79 -6.88 13.22
CA MET A 383 -3.45 -5.99 14.17
C MET A 383 -3.90 -6.77 15.41
N LEU A 384 -3.84 -6.13 16.56
CA LEU A 384 -4.12 -6.71 17.88
C LEU A 384 -4.82 -5.65 18.75
N CYS A 385 -5.79 -6.04 19.58
CA CYS A 385 -6.32 -5.14 20.61
C CYS A 385 -6.15 -5.71 22.02
N ASP A 386 -6.42 -4.87 23.02
CA ASP A 386 -6.51 -5.29 24.40
C ASP A 386 -7.78 -6.13 24.65
N LYS A 387 -7.87 -6.72 25.85
CA LYS A 387 -9.02 -7.51 26.28
C LYS A 387 -10.36 -6.78 26.19
N THR A 388 -10.37 -5.46 26.40
CA THR A 388 -11.61 -4.67 26.31
C THR A 388 -12.00 -4.32 24.88
N GLY A 389 -11.06 -4.42 23.92
CA GLY A 389 -11.24 -4.03 22.53
C GLY A 389 -11.12 -2.51 22.28
N ARG A 390 -10.77 -1.72 23.29
CA ARG A 390 -10.70 -0.24 23.24
C ARG A 390 -9.35 0.27 22.75
N HIS A 391 -8.29 -0.52 22.95
CA HIS A 391 -6.92 -0.14 22.68
C HIS A 391 -6.38 -1.01 21.55
N LEU A 392 -6.30 -0.44 20.35
CA LEU A 392 -5.89 -1.12 19.13
C LEU A 392 -4.42 -0.82 18.82
N VAL A 393 -3.69 -1.81 18.34
CA VAL A 393 -2.40 -1.62 17.67
C VAL A 393 -2.40 -2.26 16.29
N SER A 394 -1.76 -1.59 15.34
CA SER A 394 -1.65 -2.02 13.95
C SER A 394 -0.25 -1.76 13.43
N MET A 395 0.40 -2.75 12.83
CA MET A 395 1.62 -2.50 12.07
C MET A 395 1.37 -1.91 10.68
N PRO A 396 0.37 -2.42 9.92
CA PRO A 396 -0.05 -1.77 8.68
C PRO A 396 -0.70 -0.40 8.91
N HIS A 397 -0.64 0.46 7.90
CA HIS A 397 -1.13 1.83 7.93
C HIS A 397 -2.52 1.96 7.26
N PHE A 398 -3.60 1.69 7.99
CA PHE A 398 -4.96 1.86 7.44
C PHE A 398 -5.36 3.34 7.28
N GLU A 399 -4.74 4.24 8.04
CA GLU A 399 -4.89 5.70 7.89
C GLU A 399 -4.26 6.23 6.59
N ARG A 400 -3.32 5.48 5.99
CA ARG A 400 -2.79 5.75 4.63
C ARG A 400 -3.65 5.16 3.53
N SER A 401 -4.75 4.49 3.87
CA SER A 401 -5.62 3.78 2.95
C SER A 401 -7.06 4.31 3.03
N ILE A 402 -7.27 5.56 3.43
CA ILE A 402 -8.61 6.13 3.65
C ILE A 402 -9.36 6.42 2.35
N PHE A 403 -8.66 6.75 1.27
CA PHE A 403 -9.29 7.05 -0.01
C PHE A 403 -9.02 5.97 -1.06
N GLN A 404 -9.94 5.80 -2.01
CA GLN A 404 -9.76 4.90 -3.15
C GLN A 404 -8.43 5.17 -3.88
N TRP A 405 -8.12 6.44 -4.14
CA TRP A 405 -6.87 6.85 -4.80
C TRP A 405 -5.61 6.67 -3.94
N ASN A 406 -5.74 6.29 -2.66
CA ASN A 406 -4.58 5.89 -1.85
C ASN A 406 -4.20 4.42 -2.06
N TRP A 407 -5.10 3.57 -2.55
CA TRP A 407 -4.81 2.15 -2.71
C TRP A 407 -4.03 1.92 -4.02
N ALA A 408 -2.98 1.10 -3.97
CA ALA A 408 -2.22 0.76 -5.18
C ALA A 408 -3.03 -0.06 -6.19
N ASN A 409 -4.01 -0.81 -5.69
CA ASN A 409 -5.01 -1.53 -6.46
C ASN A 409 -6.34 -1.46 -5.72
N TYR A 410 -7.43 -1.22 -6.43
CA TYR A 410 -8.77 -1.10 -5.88
C TYR A 410 -9.75 -1.93 -6.70
N PRO A 411 -10.85 -2.47 -6.12
CA PRO A 411 -11.85 -3.21 -6.89
C PRO A 411 -12.37 -2.40 -8.08
N GLU A 412 -12.42 -3.06 -9.24
CA GLU A 412 -12.86 -2.48 -10.51
C GLU A 412 -14.32 -1.97 -10.44
N GLY A 413 -14.62 -0.92 -11.21
CA GLY A 413 -15.97 -0.37 -11.34
C GLY A 413 -16.48 0.42 -10.13
N ARG A 414 -15.65 0.62 -9.10
CA ARG A 414 -16.01 1.41 -7.92
C ARG A 414 -15.61 2.88 -8.06
N HIS A 415 -16.46 3.74 -7.49
CA HIS A 415 -16.29 5.19 -7.41
C HIS A 415 -16.55 5.66 -5.99
N ASP A 416 -15.75 5.14 -5.05
CA ASP A 416 -15.92 5.44 -3.65
C ASP A 416 -15.18 6.74 -3.29
N GLU A 417 -15.85 7.58 -2.51
CA GLU A 417 -15.26 8.80 -1.95
C GLU A 417 -14.22 8.50 -0.86
N VAL A 418 -14.37 7.35 -0.18
CA VAL A 418 -13.49 6.82 0.87
C VAL A 418 -13.44 5.29 0.77
N SER A 419 -12.48 4.65 1.41
CA SER A 419 -12.40 3.19 1.53
C SER A 419 -13.06 2.70 2.83
N PRO A 420 -13.27 1.38 3.01
CA PRO A 420 -13.83 0.84 4.24
C PRO A 420 -13.04 1.16 5.51
N TRP A 421 -11.75 1.50 5.40
CA TRP A 421 -10.91 1.82 6.57
C TRP A 421 -11.40 3.04 7.35
N ILE A 422 -12.20 3.93 6.74
CA ILE A 422 -12.82 5.05 7.46
C ILE A 422 -13.77 4.58 8.57
N GLU A 423 -14.39 3.39 8.43
CA GLU A 423 -15.30 2.84 9.44
C GLU A 423 -14.60 2.67 10.78
N ALA A 424 -13.30 2.37 10.79
CA ALA A 424 -12.52 2.22 12.02
C ALA A 424 -12.62 3.47 12.92
N PHE A 425 -12.50 4.64 12.32
CA PHE A 425 -12.56 5.92 13.00
C PHE A 425 -14.02 6.34 13.29
N VAL A 426 -14.95 6.06 12.38
CA VAL A 426 -16.38 6.33 12.58
C VAL A 426 -16.93 5.50 13.75
N ASN A 427 -16.51 4.25 13.87
CA ASN A 427 -16.89 3.36 14.97
C ASN A 427 -16.34 3.86 16.31
N ALA A 428 -15.09 4.33 16.34
CA ALA A 428 -14.52 4.98 17.52
C ALA A 428 -15.37 6.17 17.96
N ARG A 429 -15.78 7.04 17.03
CA ARG A 429 -16.64 8.19 17.33
C ARG A 429 -17.99 7.75 17.89
N LYS A 430 -18.67 6.84 17.20
CA LYS A 430 -20.00 6.34 17.60
C LYS A 430 -19.98 5.72 18.99
N TRP A 431 -18.90 4.99 19.33
CA TRP A 431 -18.73 4.41 20.66
C TRP A 431 -18.57 5.50 21.74
N ILE A 432 -17.75 6.52 21.49
CA ILE A 432 -17.56 7.65 22.41
C ILE A 432 -18.88 8.40 22.62
N GLU A 433 -19.62 8.68 21.54
CA GLU A 433 -20.94 9.31 21.63
C GLU A 433 -21.94 8.48 22.42
N ALA A 434 -21.89 7.15 22.32
CA ALA A 434 -22.76 6.27 23.09
C ALA A 434 -22.36 6.20 24.57
N LYS A 435 -21.08 6.39 24.91
CA LYS A 435 -20.59 6.43 26.29
C LYS A 435 -20.86 7.75 27.02
N ASN A 436 -20.98 8.85 26.28
CA ASN A 436 -21.25 10.18 26.84
C ASN A 436 -22.75 10.52 26.95
N LYS A 437 -23.63 9.62 26.47
CA LYS A 437 -25.08 9.69 26.70
C LYS A 437 -25.40 9.00 28.01
#